data_AF-A0A0J8D876-F1
#
_entry.id   AF-A0A0J8D876-F1
#
_cell.length_a   1.000
_cell.length_b   1.000
_cell.length_c   1.000
_cell.angle_alpha   90.00
_cell.angle_beta   90.00
_cell.angle_gamma   90.00
#
_symmetry.space_group_name_H-M   'P 1'
#
loop_
_entity.id
_entity.type
_entity.pdbx_description
1 polymer ?
#
loop_
_entity_poly.entity_id
_entity_poly.type
_entity_poly.pdbx_seq_one_letter_code
_entity_poly.pdbx_strand_id
1 'polypeptide(L)'
;MEKLKIGEVISKLRKEKGITQEQLANFVGVSTPAVSKWESGISYPDITLLPILARFFSVSIDKLLNYNNSLSKEEEEAIVRECQSLFNEGQEEVGYDLCMKYIEEYPSSYSLKFSLAVMLNFSCGLTKGEERQKDTLGKTIPIFEDIVENCTDKDIVNGAIMQLGVGYTVLKDFDKALELYKGIQQQICDTTAIIASIYAEQGKVKEARKLLQEKLIVQINEMYGTISSLGCSYFDEDIYISERYIKLVSNFIKVFENEGYPNISMDMNLALAQLYAKNNLEDKCINALKETLNFIDLENIGRPIDYSNVWFLSKIDIPKEEIVTVNFVEMLIASLELKEFALVHNNEEFKNMIKEIKEKL
;
A
#
# COMPACT_ATOMS: atom_id res chain seq x y z
N MET A 1 28.21 33.28 -9.57
CA MET A 1 27.07 32.72 -10.32
C MET A 1 27.62 31.75 -11.35
N GLU A 2 27.07 30.54 -11.37
CA GLU A 2 27.38 29.54 -12.38
C GLU A 2 27.02 30.07 -13.77
N LYS A 3 27.89 29.89 -14.76
CA LYS A 3 27.65 30.37 -16.13
C LYS A 3 26.65 29.44 -16.82
N LEU A 4 25.54 30.00 -17.31
CA LEU A 4 24.61 29.27 -18.17
C LEU A 4 25.31 28.80 -19.45
N LYS A 5 25.11 27.53 -19.82
CA LYS A 5 25.72 26.90 -21.01
C LYS A 5 24.87 27.04 -22.28
N ILE A 6 24.02 28.07 -22.35
CA ILE A 6 23.13 28.35 -23.48
C ILE A 6 23.89 28.45 -24.82
N GLY A 7 25.11 28.98 -24.83
CA GLY A 7 25.92 29.08 -26.05
C GLY A 7 26.24 27.73 -26.70
N GLU A 8 26.58 26.74 -25.87
CA GLU A 8 26.85 25.37 -26.31
C GLU A 8 25.59 24.72 -26.89
N VAL A 9 24.43 24.97 -26.24
CA VAL A 9 23.13 24.46 -26.69
C VAL A 9 22.73 25.08 -28.03
N ILE A 10 22.85 26.40 -28.20
CA ILE A 10 22.55 27.08 -29.46
C ILE A 10 23.43 26.53 -30.58
N SER A 11 24.74 26.40 -30.34
CA SER A 11 25.70 25.84 -31.31
C SER A 11 25.34 24.42 -31.73
N LYS A 12 24.95 23.58 -30.76
CA LYS A 12 24.52 22.20 -31.00
C LYS A 12 23.23 22.14 -31.82
N LEU A 13 22.16 22.81 -31.38
CA LEU A 13 20.86 22.80 -32.06
C LEU A 13 20.95 23.39 -33.48
N ARG A 14 21.78 24.42 -33.67
CA ARG A 14 22.04 24.99 -34.99
C ARG A 14 22.68 23.96 -35.93
N LYS A 15 23.68 23.23 -35.46
CA LYS A 15 24.35 22.17 -36.23
C LYS A 15 23.42 20.99 -36.52
N GLU A 16 22.58 20.60 -35.57
CA GLU A 16 21.56 19.55 -35.77
C GLU A 16 20.53 19.93 -36.84
N LYS A 17 20.16 21.21 -36.92
CA LYS A 17 19.32 21.74 -38.01
C LYS A 17 20.06 21.99 -39.33
N GLY A 18 21.39 21.84 -39.37
CA GLY A 18 22.19 22.01 -40.59
C GLY A 18 22.28 23.45 -41.11
N ILE A 19 22.07 24.47 -40.27
CA ILE A 19 22.06 25.88 -40.70
C ILE A 19 23.33 26.63 -40.29
N THR A 20 23.66 27.73 -40.95
CA THR A 20 24.80 28.61 -40.63
C THR A 20 24.46 29.62 -39.52
N GLN A 21 25.49 30.23 -38.90
CA GLN A 21 25.30 31.30 -37.92
C GLN A 21 24.57 32.51 -38.54
N GLU A 22 24.83 32.81 -39.81
CA GLU A 22 24.17 33.88 -40.57
C GLU A 22 22.68 33.58 -40.76
N GLN A 23 22.33 32.34 -41.12
CA GLN A 23 20.93 31.92 -41.27
C GLN A 23 20.16 32.03 -39.94
N LEU A 24 20.79 31.64 -38.82
CA LEU A 24 20.21 31.81 -37.50
C LEU A 24 20.05 33.29 -37.13
N ALA A 25 21.07 34.11 -37.40
CA ALA A 25 21.05 35.54 -37.13
C ALA A 25 19.93 36.26 -37.88
N ASN A 26 19.76 35.92 -39.17
CA ASN A 26 18.68 36.45 -40.01
C ASN A 26 17.30 36.05 -39.51
N PHE A 27 17.11 34.81 -39.03
CA PHE A 27 15.83 34.37 -38.47
C PHE A 27 15.48 35.11 -37.17
N VAL A 28 16.46 35.26 -36.29
CA VAL A 28 16.28 35.87 -34.96
C VAL A 28 16.23 37.41 -35.02
N GLY A 29 16.71 38.00 -36.12
CA GLY A 29 16.74 39.46 -36.31
C GLY A 29 17.94 40.13 -35.65
N VAL A 30 19.08 39.45 -35.60
CA VAL A 30 20.34 39.95 -35.01
C VAL A 30 21.49 39.89 -35.99
N SER A 31 22.66 40.42 -35.62
CA SER A 31 23.85 40.33 -36.44
C SER A 31 24.55 38.96 -36.29
N THR A 32 25.16 38.45 -37.36
CA THR A 32 25.95 37.20 -37.32
C THR A 32 27.02 37.18 -36.22
N PRO A 33 27.76 38.28 -35.94
CA PRO A 33 28.68 38.35 -34.81
C PRO A 33 28.01 38.17 -33.44
N ALA A 34 26.74 38.56 -33.27
CA ALA A 34 26.01 38.33 -32.02
C ALA A 34 25.82 36.84 -31.77
N VAL A 35 25.37 36.08 -32.79
CA VAL A 35 25.26 34.62 -32.72
C VAL A 35 26.61 33.97 -32.42
N SER A 36 27.68 34.42 -33.08
CA SER A 36 29.04 33.93 -32.82
C SER A 36 29.49 34.15 -31.36
N LYS A 37 29.19 35.32 -30.78
CA LYS A 37 29.46 35.63 -29.37
C LYS A 37 28.62 34.79 -28.41
N TRP A 38 27.38 34.45 -28.77
CA TRP A 38 26.56 33.54 -27.99
C TRP A 38 27.15 32.13 -28.00
N GLU A 39 27.43 31.58 -29.18
CA GLU A 39 27.98 30.22 -29.34
C GLU A 39 29.36 30.05 -28.70
N SER A 40 30.13 31.13 -28.54
CA SER A 40 31.43 31.15 -27.86
C SER A 40 31.37 31.51 -26.37
N GLY A 41 30.17 31.76 -25.83
CA GLY A 41 29.99 32.11 -24.41
C GLY A 41 30.54 33.49 -24.02
N ILE A 42 30.81 34.38 -24.99
CA ILE A 42 31.28 35.75 -24.77
C ILE A 42 30.13 36.64 -24.30
N SER A 43 28.92 36.41 -24.79
CA SER A 43 27.71 37.12 -24.35
C SER A 43 26.50 36.19 -24.37
N TYR A 44 25.41 36.60 -23.73
CA TYR A 44 24.14 35.89 -23.79
C TYR A 44 23.20 36.53 -24.84
N PRO A 45 22.27 35.75 -25.42
CA PRO A 45 21.11 36.32 -26.08
C PRO A 45 20.34 37.19 -25.09
N ASP A 46 19.74 38.27 -25.57
CA ASP A 46 18.81 39.05 -24.77
C ASP A 46 17.63 38.15 -24.33
N ILE A 47 17.11 38.38 -23.12
CA ILE A 47 16.01 37.58 -22.56
C ILE A 47 14.78 37.55 -23.48
N THR A 48 14.54 38.64 -24.22
CA THR A 48 13.44 38.76 -25.19
C THR A 48 13.63 37.86 -26.43
N LEU A 49 14.85 37.40 -26.71
CA LEU A 49 15.16 36.51 -27.82
C LEU A 49 15.01 35.02 -27.45
N LEU A 50 14.94 34.68 -26.16
CA LEU A 50 14.81 33.28 -25.71
C LEU A 50 13.55 32.60 -26.24
N PRO A 51 12.34 33.22 -26.22
CA PRO A 51 11.15 32.59 -26.79
C PRO A 51 11.25 32.37 -28.31
N ILE A 52 11.95 33.26 -29.02
CA ILE A 52 12.17 33.17 -30.47
C ILE A 52 13.09 31.99 -30.77
N LEU A 53 14.21 31.89 -30.05
CA LEU A 53 15.17 30.79 -30.17
C LEU A 53 14.53 29.44 -29.80
N ALA A 54 13.80 29.38 -28.70
CA ALA A 54 13.08 28.19 -28.24
C ALA A 54 12.08 27.70 -29.30
N ARG A 55 11.28 28.61 -29.87
CA ARG A 55 10.36 28.31 -30.97
C ARG A 55 11.09 27.86 -32.23
N PHE A 56 12.18 28.54 -32.59
CA PHE A 56 12.95 28.22 -33.78
C PHE A 56 13.56 26.82 -33.72
N PHE A 57 14.08 26.42 -32.57
CA PHE A 57 14.68 25.10 -32.36
C PHE A 57 13.68 24.03 -31.91
N SER A 58 12.42 24.39 -31.65
CA SER A 58 11.40 23.50 -31.11
C SER A 58 11.79 22.85 -29.77
N VAL A 59 12.36 23.65 -28.87
CA VAL A 59 12.78 23.23 -27.51
C VAL A 59 12.15 24.13 -26.45
N SER A 60 12.10 23.68 -25.19
CA SER A 60 11.73 24.56 -24.08
C SER A 60 12.82 25.60 -23.78
N ILE A 61 12.45 26.68 -23.10
CA ILE A 61 13.43 27.69 -22.64
C ILE A 61 14.42 27.05 -21.65
N ASP A 62 13.97 26.15 -20.79
CA ASP A 62 14.83 25.41 -19.86
C ASP A 62 15.91 24.62 -20.60
N LYS A 63 15.51 23.89 -21.65
CA LYS A 63 16.44 23.15 -22.49
C LYS A 63 17.44 24.08 -23.19
N LEU A 64 16.97 25.23 -23.68
CA LEU A 64 17.81 26.24 -24.33
C LEU A 64 18.85 26.82 -23.36
N LEU A 65 18.45 27.08 -22.12
CA LEU A 65 19.34 27.61 -21.07
C LEU A 65 20.30 26.55 -20.52
N ASN A 66 20.14 25.28 -20.92
CA ASN A 66 20.74 24.13 -20.25
C ASN A 66 20.44 24.12 -18.75
N TYR A 67 19.24 24.60 -18.39
CA TYR A 67 18.76 24.63 -17.03
C TYR A 67 17.90 23.40 -16.81
N ASN A 68 18.32 22.53 -15.90
CA ASN A 68 17.53 21.40 -15.44
C ASN A 68 17.15 21.71 -14.00
N ASN A 69 15.90 22.13 -13.79
CA ASN A 69 15.40 22.47 -12.45
C ASN A 69 15.14 21.22 -11.59
N SER A 70 15.12 20.04 -12.22
CA SER A 70 14.99 18.76 -11.55
C SER A 70 16.37 18.17 -11.32
N LEU A 71 16.70 17.92 -10.05
CA LEU A 71 17.80 17.02 -9.69
C LEU A 71 17.61 15.69 -10.42
N SER A 72 18.69 15.16 -10.98
CA SER A 72 18.72 13.76 -11.37
C SER A 72 18.65 12.88 -10.13
N LYS A 73 18.20 11.64 -10.30
CA LYS A 73 18.12 10.68 -9.19
C LYS A 73 19.50 10.45 -8.57
N GLU A 74 20.55 10.43 -9.39
CA GLU A 74 21.93 10.26 -8.95
C GLU A 74 22.42 11.43 -8.09
N GLU A 75 22.02 12.66 -8.42
CA GLU A 75 22.31 13.86 -7.64
C GLU A 75 21.54 13.86 -6.31
N GLU A 76 20.23 13.52 -6.33
CA GLU A 76 19.45 13.36 -5.10
C GLU A 76 20.09 12.34 -4.15
N GLU A 77 20.44 11.17 -4.67
CA GLU A 77 21.09 10.12 -3.89
C GLU A 77 22.48 10.54 -3.37
N ALA A 78 23.22 11.34 -4.12
CA ALA A 78 24.51 11.88 -3.66
C ALA A 78 24.33 12.83 -2.48
N ILE A 79 23.35 13.74 -2.55
CA ILE A 79 23.00 14.67 -1.47
C ILE A 79 22.57 13.90 -0.22
N VAL A 80 21.70 12.89 -0.37
CA VAL A 80 21.23 12.07 0.75
C VAL A 80 22.40 11.33 1.41
N ARG A 81 23.31 10.75 0.62
CA ARG A 81 24.52 10.07 1.15
C ARG A 81 25.45 11.01 1.89
N GLU A 82 25.66 12.22 1.37
CA GLU A 82 26.46 13.25 2.03
C GLU A 82 25.86 13.63 3.39
N CYS A 83 24.58 13.96 3.44
CA CYS A 83 23.90 14.26 4.70
C CYS A 83 24.00 13.09 5.69
N GLN A 84 23.77 11.87 5.21
CA GLN A 84 23.82 10.68 6.04
C GLN A 84 25.21 10.39 6.62
N SER A 85 26.28 10.66 5.86
CA SER A 85 27.66 10.51 6.37
C SER A 85 27.93 11.42 7.57
N LEU A 86 27.43 12.65 7.57
CA LEU A 86 27.60 13.59 8.69
C LEU A 86 26.93 13.06 9.97
N PHE A 87 25.72 12.51 9.87
CA PHE A 87 25.06 11.88 11.01
C PHE A 87 25.82 10.65 11.50
N ASN A 88 26.32 9.79 10.60
CA ASN A 88 27.09 8.60 10.96
C ASN A 88 28.43 8.95 11.64
N GLU A 89 29.04 10.07 11.29
CA GLU A 89 30.26 10.60 11.92
C GLU A 89 30.00 11.36 13.23
N GLY A 90 28.73 11.47 13.65
CA GLY A 90 28.34 12.21 14.86
C GLY A 90 28.34 13.72 14.70
N GLN A 91 28.49 14.24 13.48
CA GLN A 91 28.42 15.67 13.14
C GLN A 91 26.97 16.13 12.97
N GLU A 92 26.13 15.88 13.97
CA GLU A 92 24.67 16.03 13.84
C GLU A 92 24.21 17.46 13.53
N GLU A 93 24.82 18.49 14.11
CA GLU A 93 24.42 19.88 13.86
C GLU A 93 24.79 20.32 12.44
N VAL A 94 25.95 19.89 11.95
CA VAL A 94 26.37 20.15 10.57
C VAL A 94 25.47 19.40 9.59
N GLY A 95 25.15 18.13 9.89
CA GLY A 95 24.21 17.34 9.10
C GLY A 95 22.81 17.96 9.08
N TYR A 96 22.34 18.46 10.22
CA TYR A 96 21.05 19.14 10.35
C TYR A 96 20.97 20.37 9.45
N ASP A 97 21.95 21.28 9.58
CA ASP A 97 21.99 22.52 8.81
C ASP A 97 22.12 22.23 7.31
N LEU A 98 22.87 21.19 6.94
CA LEU A 98 23.02 20.78 5.55
C LEU A 98 21.70 20.23 4.96
N CYS A 99 20.98 19.38 5.71
CA CYS A 99 19.65 18.90 5.28
C CYS A 99 18.69 20.07 5.06
N MET A 100 18.60 21.00 6.02
CA MET A 100 17.72 22.17 5.91
C MET A 100 18.09 23.05 4.72
N LYS A 101 19.38 23.29 4.49
CA LYS A 101 19.87 24.02 3.32
C LYS A 101 19.41 23.36 2.01
N TYR A 102 19.56 22.05 1.87
CA TYR A 102 19.14 21.36 0.64
C TYR A 102 17.64 21.33 0.44
N ILE A 103 16.85 21.25 1.52
CA ILE A 103 15.39 21.38 1.46
C ILE A 103 14.98 22.75 0.91
N GLU A 104 15.66 23.83 1.35
CA GLU A 104 15.42 25.19 0.86
C GLU A 104 15.92 25.40 -0.59
N GLU A 105 17.04 24.79 -0.96
CA GLU A 105 17.64 24.92 -2.29
C GLU A 105 16.83 24.19 -3.37
N TYR A 106 16.15 23.10 -3.02
CA TYR A 106 15.40 22.24 -3.93
C TYR A 106 13.91 22.09 -3.54
N PRO A 107 13.13 23.20 -3.50
CA PRO A 107 11.75 23.17 -3.01
C PRO A 107 10.82 22.32 -3.89
N SER A 108 11.17 22.08 -5.15
CA SER A 108 10.37 21.27 -6.08
C SER A 108 10.70 19.77 -6.04
N SER A 109 11.77 19.35 -5.35
CA SER A 109 12.10 17.91 -5.21
C SER A 109 11.45 17.34 -3.94
N TYR A 110 10.24 16.80 -4.08
CA TYR A 110 9.53 16.17 -2.96
C TYR A 110 10.22 14.89 -2.47
N SER A 111 10.85 14.13 -3.38
CA SER A 111 11.65 12.94 -3.05
C SER A 111 12.81 13.28 -2.11
N LEU A 112 13.58 14.33 -2.45
CA LEU A 112 14.68 14.79 -1.63
C LEU A 112 14.18 15.36 -0.30
N LYS A 113 13.17 16.25 -0.34
CA LYS A 113 12.57 16.83 0.88
C LYS A 113 12.10 15.76 1.85
N PHE A 114 11.39 14.75 1.35
CA PHE A 114 10.93 13.62 2.15
C PHE A 114 12.10 12.88 2.81
N SER A 115 13.10 12.50 2.02
CA SER A 115 14.26 11.74 2.50
C SER A 115 15.04 12.49 3.59
N LEU A 116 15.29 13.79 3.38
CA LEU A 116 16.01 14.62 4.33
C LEU A 116 15.19 14.89 5.59
N ALA A 117 13.89 15.20 5.47
CA ALA A 117 13.04 15.43 6.63
C ALA A 117 12.87 14.18 7.51
N VAL A 118 12.79 12.98 6.91
CA VAL A 118 12.80 11.71 7.66
C VAL A 118 14.12 11.51 8.41
N MET A 119 15.26 11.82 7.76
CA MET A 119 16.58 11.74 8.38
C MET A 119 16.72 12.68 9.59
N LEU A 120 16.19 13.90 9.48
CA LEU A 120 16.13 14.87 10.58
C LEU A 120 15.31 14.34 11.76
N ASN A 121 14.13 13.79 11.50
CA ASN A 121 13.28 13.20 12.54
C ASN A 121 13.97 12.03 13.24
N PHE A 122 14.62 11.14 12.49
CA PHE A 122 15.26 9.94 13.05
C PHE A 122 16.50 10.28 13.88
N SER A 123 17.33 11.20 13.41
CA SER A 123 18.55 11.63 14.11
C SER A 123 18.25 12.27 15.48
N CYS A 124 17.19 13.06 15.59
CA CYS A 124 16.82 13.70 16.85
C CYS A 124 16.07 12.77 17.84
N GLY A 125 15.35 11.76 17.35
CA GLY A 125 14.54 10.87 18.19
C GLY A 125 15.36 9.95 19.11
N LEU A 126 16.63 9.69 18.80
CA LEU A 126 17.46 8.71 19.52
C LEU A 126 18.32 9.29 20.64
N THR A 127 18.63 10.61 20.62
CA THR A 127 19.81 11.11 21.36
C THR A 127 19.59 12.35 22.24
N LYS A 128 18.53 13.16 22.08
CA LYS A 128 18.55 14.55 22.62
C LYS A 128 17.34 15.04 23.44
N GLY A 129 16.52 14.14 23.96
CA GLY A 129 15.43 14.48 24.89
C GLY A 129 14.23 15.17 24.23
N GLU A 130 13.10 15.22 24.96
CA GLU A 130 11.80 15.62 24.40
C GLU A 130 11.77 17.03 23.78
N GLU A 131 12.53 17.98 24.33
CA GLU A 131 12.48 19.39 23.88
C GLU A 131 13.08 19.58 22.47
N ARG A 132 14.24 18.96 22.20
CA ARG A 132 14.87 19.03 20.88
C ARG A 132 14.11 18.24 19.83
N GLN A 133 13.45 17.15 20.24
CA GLN A 133 12.54 16.41 19.36
C GLN A 133 11.35 17.29 18.94
N LYS A 134 10.76 18.04 19.87
CA LYS A 134 9.67 18.98 19.58
C LYS A 134 10.10 20.12 18.66
N ASP A 135 11.27 20.72 18.87
CA ASP A 135 11.80 21.76 17.96
C ASP A 135 11.98 21.22 16.54
N THR A 136 12.55 20.01 16.42
CA THR A 136 12.76 19.36 15.12
C THR A 136 11.44 19.10 14.41
N LEU A 137 10.45 18.54 15.13
CA LEU A 137 9.10 18.32 14.60
C LEU A 137 8.43 19.63 14.16
N GLY A 138 8.66 20.73 14.88
CA GLY A 138 8.15 22.06 14.50
C GLY A 138 8.64 22.54 13.13
N LYS A 139 9.81 22.04 12.68
CA LYS A 139 10.39 22.38 11.37
C LYS A 139 10.08 21.34 10.29
N THR A 140 9.98 20.06 10.66
CA THR A 140 9.72 18.98 9.69
C THR A 140 8.24 18.80 9.37
N ILE A 141 7.32 19.10 10.28
CA ILE A 141 5.86 19.02 10.02
C ILE A 141 5.45 19.87 8.81
N PRO A 142 5.80 21.18 8.71
CA PRO A 142 5.46 21.97 7.54
C PRO A 142 5.99 21.41 6.22
N ILE A 143 7.15 20.74 6.25
CA ILE A 143 7.74 20.11 5.07
C ILE A 143 6.88 18.91 4.62
N PHE A 144 6.43 18.07 5.55
CA PHE A 144 5.56 16.96 5.22
C PHE A 144 4.15 17.42 4.82
N GLU A 145 3.61 18.49 5.40
CA GLU A 145 2.34 19.09 4.97
C GLU A 145 2.41 19.57 3.52
N ASP A 146 3.49 20.27 3.16
CA ASP A 146 3.74 20.69 1.78
C ASP A 146 3.87 19.49 0.81
N ILE A 147 4.51 18.40 1.23
CA ILE A 147 4.57 17.16 0.44
C ILE A 147 3.16 16.58 0.23
N VAL A 148 2.33 16.50 1.26
CA VAL A 148 0.98 15.93 1.16
C VAL A 148 0.08 16.78 0.28
N GLU A 149 0.22 18.11 0.32
CA GLU A 149 -0.61 19.03 -0.48
C GLU A 149 -0.18 19.06 -1.96
N ASN A 150 1.13 19.01 -2.24
CA ASN A 150 1.66 19.37 -3.55
C ASN A 150 2.36 18.22 -4.31
N CYS A 151 2.65 17.09 -3.67
CA CYS A 151 3.30 15.95 -4.33
C CYS A 151 2.27 15.06 -5.04
N THR A 152 2.60 14.60 -6.25
CA THR A 152 1.75 13.67 -7.02
C THR A 152 2.14 12.20 -6.83
N ASP A 153 3.32 11.93 -6.27
CA ASP A 153 3.80 10.57 -6.03
C ASP A 153 3.13 10.01 -4.76
N LYS A 154 2.31 8.97 -4.94
CA LYS A 154 1.51 8.41 -3.86
C LYS A 154 2.36 7.78 -2.77
N ASP A 155 3.49 7.16 -3.09
CA ASP A 155 4.31 6.48 -2.10
C ASP A 155 4.99 7.50 -1.19
N ILE A 156 5.46 8.61 -1.77
CA ILE A 156 6.02 9.74 -1.02
C ILE A 156 4.93 10.41 -0.16
N VAL A 157 3.74 10.67 -0.73
CA VAL A 157 2.62 11.26 0.01
C VAL A 157 2.23 10.40 1.20
N ASN A 158 2.06 9.09 1.00
CA ASN A 158 1.70 8.18 2.10
C ASN A 158 2.80 8.11 3.17
N GLY A 159 4.07 8.07 2.75
CA GLY A 159 5.19 8.18 3.67
C GLY A 159 5.14 9.47 4.49
N ALA A 160 4.82 10.60 3.87
CA ALA A 160 4.71 11.89 4.55
C ALA A 160 3.54 11.92 5.54
N ILE A 161 2.38 11.36 5.20
CA ILE A 161 1.25 11.24 6.13
C ILE A 161 1.66 10.40 7.35
N MET A 162 2.42 9.31 7.15
CA MET A 162 2.92 8.49 8.26
C MET A 162 3.82 9.30 9.20
N GLN A 163 4.73 10.11 8.65
CA GLN A 163 5.61 10.98 9.44
C GLN A 163 4.84 12.09 10.16
N LEU A 164 3.84 12.71 9.51
CA LEU A 164 2.96 13.70 10.13
C LEU A 164 2.20 13.12 11.31
N GLY A 165 1.59 11.95 11.13
CA GLY A 165 0.85 11.31 12.21
C GLY A 165 1.73 10.94 13.41
N VAL A 166 2.98 10.53 13.18
CA VAL A 166 3.96 10.33 14.26
C VAL A 166 4.28 11.65 14.96
N GLY A 167 4.56 12.71 14.19
CA GLY A 167 4.84 14.04 14.72
C GLY A 167 3.70 14.57 15.59
N TYR A 168 2.47 14.53 15.07
CA TYR A 168 1.27 14.95 15.80
C TYR A 168 1.01 14.11 17.06
N THR A 169 1.28 12.80 17.01
CA THR A 169 1.18 11.92 18.18
C THR A 169 2.20 12.31 19.26
N VAL A 170 3.46 12.56 18.89
CA VAL A 170 4.50 13.01 19.83
C VAL A 170 4.16 14.38 20.45
N LEU A 171 3.58 15.27 19.65
CA LEU A 171 3.08 16.58 20.10
C LEU A 171 1.76 16.51 20.89
N LYS A 172 1.17 15.31 21.03
CA LYS A 172 -0.13 15.06 21.68
C LYS A 172 -1.31 15.77 21.00
N ASP A 173 -1.18 16.14 19.73
CA ASP A 173 -2.27 16.60 18.87
C ASP A 173 -2.95 15.40 18.20
N PHE A 174 -3.62 14.61 19.03
CA PHE A 174 -4.19 13.34 18.62
C PHE A 174 -5.33 13.48 17.60
N ASP A 175 -6.06 14.59 17.62
CA ASP A 175 -7.21 14.79 16.72
C ASP A 175 -6.72 14.89 15.26
N LYS A 176 -5.66 15.69 15.01
CA LYS A 176 -5.02 15.75 13.69
C LYS A 176 -4.40 14.42 13.26
N ALA A 177 -3.71 13.72 14.18
CA ALA A 177 -3.12 12.42 13.88
C ALA A 177 -4.20 11.40 13.44
N LEU A 178 -5.34 11.37 14.14
CA LEU A 178 -6.45 10.48 13.81
C LEU A 178 -7.13 10.85 12.49
N GLU A 179 -7.31 12.14 12.20
CA GLU A 179 -7.87 12.60 10.92
C GLU A 179 -7.01 12.14 9.74
N LEU A 180 -5.70 12.33 9.83
CA LEU A 180 -4.75 11.88 8.82
C LEU A 180 -4.78 10.36 8.61
N TYR A 181 -4.66 9.58 9.69
CA TYR A 181 -4.59 8.13 9.58
C TYR A 181 -5.89 7.47 9.10
N LYS A 182 -7.05 8.07 9.41
CA LYS A 182 -8.35 7.63 8.87
C LYS A 182 -8.51 7.97 7.39
N GLY A 183 -7.82 9.01 6.91
CA GLY A 183 -7.81 9.41 5.50
C GLY A 183 -6.96 8.52 4.60
N ILE A 184 -6.02 7.73 5.15
CA ILE A 184 -5.20 6.80 4.37
C ILE A 184 -6.08 5.64 3.88
N GLN A 185 -6.10 5.39 2.56
CA GLN A 185 -6.73 4.19 2.02
C GLN A 185 -6.02 2.95 2.54
N GLN A 186 -6.76 2.05 3.20
CA GLN A 186 -6.23 0.83 3.85
C GLN A 186 -5.42 -0.09 2.93
N GLN A 187 -5.59 0.01 1.61
CA GLN A 187 -4.82 -0.77 0.62
C GLN A 187 -3.34 -0.40 0.55
N ILE A 188 -2.91 0.74 1.11
CA ILE A 188 -1.53 1.23 0.98
C ILE A 188 -0.74 1.09 2.29
N CYS A 189 -1.36 1.36 3.44
CA CYS A 189 -0.75 1.15 4.74
C CYS A 189 -1.82 0.87 5.80
N ASP A 190 -1.63 -0.16 6.62
CA ASP A 190 -2.54 -0.48 7.72
C ASP A 190 -2.24 0.40 8.95
N THR A 191 -3.09 1.41 9.17
CA THR A 191 -2.96 2.35 10.29
C THR A 191 -3.68 1.89 11.55
N THR A 192 -4.35 0.74 11.54
CA THR A 192 -5.22 0.25 12.63
C THR A 192 -4.48 0.21 13.97
N ALA A 193 -3.27 -0.37 13.99
CA ALA A 193 -2.48 -0.51 15.21
C ALA A 193 -2.05 0.86 15.77
N ILE A 194 -1.78 1.83 14.89
CA ILE A 194 -1.38 3.19 15.27
C ILE A 194 -2.58 3.96 15.84
N ILE A 195 -3.74 3.87 15.19
CA ILE A 195 -4.97 4.47 15.71
C ILE A 195 -5.33 3.87 17.07
N ALA A 196 -5.18 2.55 17.24
CA ALA A 196 -5.43 1.87 18.50
C ALA A 196 -4.46 2.32 19.60
N SER A 197 -3.18 2.53 19.31
CA SER A 197 -2.21 3.05 20.29
C SER A 197 -2.54 4.49 20.70
N ILE A 198 -2.93 5.35 19.75
CA ILE A 198 -3.40 6.72 20.04
C ILE A 198 -4.62 6.69 20.97
N TYR A 199 -5.61 5.84 20.70
CA TYR A 199 -6.75 5.68 21.61
C TYR A 199 -6.34 5.18 23.00
N ALA A 200 -5.38 4.26 23.09
CA ALA A 200 -4.88 3.78 24.37
C ALA A 200 -4.20 4.91 25.18
N GLU A 201 -3.37 5.74 24.55
CA GLU A 201 -2.74 6.92 25.15
C GLU A 201 -3.76 7.96 25.63
N GLN A 202 -4.87 8.12 24.91
CA GLN A 202 -6.00 8.97 25.32
C GLN A 202 -6.84 8.36 26.47
N GLY A 203 -6.52 7.16 26.96
CA GLY A 203 -7.35 6.42 27.94
C GLY A 203 -8.60 5.78 27.35
N LYS A 204 -8.81 5.87 26.03
CA LYS A 204 -9.93 5.27 25.26
C LYS A 204 -9.65 3.80 24.91
N VAL A 205 -9.34 3.01 25.93
CA VAL A 205 -8.88 1.61 25.78
C VAL A 205 -9.99 0.68 25.23
N LYS A 206 -11.27 1.07 25.35
CA LYS A 206 -12.39 0.27 24.81
C LYS A 206 -12.46 0.40 23.29
N GLU A 207 -12.28 1.62 22.79
CA GLU A 207 -12.26 2.00 21.38
C GLU A 207 -11.06 1.38 20.68
N ALA A 208 -9.88 1.42 21.32
CA ALA A 208 -8.69 0.71 20.84
C ALA A 208 -8.94 -0.79 20.67
N ARG A 209 -9.56 -1.45 21.67
CA ARG A 209 -9.88 -2.89 21.60
C ARG A 209 -10.88 -3.22 20.52
N LYS A 210 -11.96 -2.44 20.41
CA LYS A 210 -12.98 -2.65 19.37
C LYS A 210 -12.34 -2.62 17.98
N LEU A 211 -11.54 -1.58 17.70
CA LEU A 211 -10.84 -1.43 16.42
C LEU A 211 -9.91 -2.61 16.11
N LEU A 212 -9.13 -3.06 17.09
CA LEU A 212 -8.23 -4.21 16.90
C LEU A 212 -8.98 -5.53 16.68
N GLN A 213 -10.10 -5.75 17.37
CA GLN A 213 -10.91 -6.94 17.17
C GLN A 213 -11.63 -6.94 15.81
N GLU A 214 -12.14 -5.78 15.36
CA GLU A 214 -12.69 -5.59 14.01
C GLU A 214 -11.62 -5.88 12.93
N LYS A 215 -10.37 -5.46 13.14
CA LYS A 215 -9.28 -5.80 12.23
C LYS A 215 -8.95 -7.29 12.24
N LEU A 216 -8.94 -7.91 13.42
CA LEU A 216 -8.61 -9.33 13.57
C LEU A 216 -9.58 -10.22 12.77
N ILE A 217 -10.89 -9.96 12.83
CA ILE A 217 -11.86 -10.75 12.05
C ILE A 217 -11.67 -10.57 10.54
N VAL A 218 -11.37 -9.35 10.07
CA VAL A 218 -11.06 -9.09 8.66
C VAL A 218 -9.82 -9.88 8.23
N GLN A 219 -8.75 -9.89 9.03
CA GLN A 219 -7.52 -10.64 8.72
C GLN A 219 -7.72 -12.15 8.70
N ILE A 220 -8.54 -12.69 9.61
CA ILE A 220 -8.92 -14.10 9.61
C ILE A 220 -9.62 -14.43 8.28
N ASN A 221 -10.56 -13.59 7.85
CA ASN A 221 -11.31 -13.78 6.60
C ASN A 221 -10.45 -13.58 5.34
N GLU A 222 -9.55 -12.60 5.33
CA GLU A 222 -8.61 -12.36 4.22
C GLU A 222 -7.63 -13.53 4.05
N MET A 223 -7.10 -14.05 5.16
CA MET A 223 -6.22 -15.22 5.16
C MET A 223 -6.96 -16.46 4.66
N TYR A 224 -8.18 -16.69 5.16
CA TYR A 224 -9.08 -17.72 4.68
C TYR A 224 -9.30 -17.63 3.16
N GLY A 225 -9.67 -16.44 2.66
CA GLY A 225 -9.98 -16.23 1.25
C GLY A 225 -8.76 -16.41 0.34
N THR A 226 -7.59 -15.93 0.78
CA THR A 226 -6.34 -16.01 0.02
C THR A 226 -5.87 -17.46 -0.11
N ILE A 227 -5.79 -18.20 1.00
CA ILE A 227 -5.32 -19.59 0.98
C ILE A 227 -6.34 -20.48 0.23
N SER A 228 -7.64 -20.23 0.39
CA SER A 228 -8.68 -20.92 -0.39
C SER A 228 -8.53 -20.69 -1.89
N SER A 229 -8.31 -19.43 -2.29
CA SER A 229 -8.12 -19.07 -3.70
C SER A 229 -6.88 -19.73 -4.30
N LEU A 230 -5.78 -19.83 -3.52
CA LEU A 230 -4.60 -20.60 -3.91
C LEU A 230 -4.93 -22.09 -4.08
N GLY A 231 -5.71 -22.69 -3.17
CA GLY A 231 -6.17 -24.07 -3.35
C GLY A 231 -6.95 -24.24 -4.66
N CYS A 232 -7.94 -23.38 -4.89
CA CYS A 232 -8.74 -23.36 -6.12
C CYS A 232 -7.91 -23.20 -7.39
N SER A 233 -6.84 -22.40 -7.39
CA SER A 233 -6.01 -22.21 -8.58
C SER A 233 -5.30 -23.49 -9.03
N TYR A 234 -5.09 -24.47 -8.15
CA TYR A 234 -4.48 -25.76 -8.49
C TYR A 234 -5.48 -26.87 -8.81
N PHE A 235 -6.80 -26.60 -8.82
CA PHE A 235 -7.83 -27.64 -8.99
C PHE A 235 -7.68 -28.48 -10.26
N ASP A 236 -7.22 -27.86 -11.35
CA ASP A 236 -7.02 -28.50 -12.65
C ASP A 236 -5.56 -28.87 -12.93
N GLU A 237 -4.61 -28.43 -12.09
CA GLU A 237 -3.17 -28.60 -12.32
C GLU A 237 -2.55 -29.68 -11.44
N ASP A 238 -2.74 -29.59 -10.12
CA ASP A 238 -2.12 -30.48 -9.14
C ASP A 238 -3.04 -30.68 -7.94
N ILE A 239 -3.70 -31.84 -7.91
CA ILE A 239 -4.59 -32.25 -6.83
C ILE A 239 -3.87 -32.28 -5.47
N TYR A 240 -2.60 -32.71 -5.42
CA TYR A 240 -1.88 -32.82 -4.15
C TYR A 240 -1.62 -31.43 -3.56
N ILE A 241 -1.23 -30.46 -4.38
CA ILE A 241 -1.03 -29.08 -3.94
C ILE A 241 -2.36 -28.43 -3.55
N SER A 242 -3.42 -28.62 -4.33
CA SER A 242 -4.76 -28.15 -3.97
C SER A 242 -5.24 -28.73 -2.63
N GLU A 243 -5.11 -30.05 -2.44
CA GLU A 243 -5.47 -30.74 -1.19
C GLU A 243 -4.68 -30.17 0.00
N ARG A 244 -3.39 -29.84 -0.19
CA ARG A 244 -2.55 -29.23 0.85
C ARG A 244 -3.02 -27.83 1.24
N TYR A 245 -3.42 -26.99 0.30
CA TYR A 245 -3.95 -25.65 0.61
C TYR A 245 -5.27 -25.72 1.37
N ILE A 246 -6.21 -26.56 0.94
CA ILE A 246 -7.50 -26.71 1.64
C ILE A 246 -7.29 -27.23 3.07
N LYS A 247 -6.39 -28.21 3.26
CA LYS A 247 -6.01 -28.69 4.60
C LYS A 247 -5.31 -27.63 5.46
N LEU A 248 -4.50 -26.76 4.86
CA LEU A 248 -3.86 -25.66 5.57
C LEU A 248 -4.92 -24.70 6.15
N VAL A 249 -5.95 -24.34 5.37
CA VAL A 249 -7.04 -23.50 5.87
C VAL A 249 -7.82 -24.20 6.98
N SER A 250 -8.18 -25.48 6.80
CA SER A 250 -8.89 -26.25 7.84
C SER A 250 -8.10 -26.26 9.16
N ASN A 251 -6.79 -26.49 9.11
CA ASN A 251 -5.95 -26.45 10.31
C ASN A 251 -5.88 -25.06 10.95
N PHE A 252 -5.84 -24.00 10.15
CA PHE A 252 -5.85 -22.62 10.64
C PHE A 252 -7.17 -22.27 11.34
N ILE A 253 -8.30 -22.56 10.70
CA ILE A 253 -9.64 -22.30 11.27
C ILE A 253 -9.83 -23.05 12.60
N LYS A 254 -9.39 -24.32 12.66
CA LYS A 254 -9.49 -25.14 13.88
C LYS A 254 -8.86 -24.48 15.11
N VAL A 255 -7.81 -23.67 14.94
CA VAL A 255 -7.20 -22.93 16.05
C VAL A 255 -8.21 -21.96 16.68
N PHE A 256 -9.01 -21.27 15.86
CA PHE A 256 -10.02 -20.33 16.33
C PHE A 256 -11.29 -21.05 16.81
N GLU A 257 -11.70 -22.14 16.16
CA GLU A 257 -12.85 -22.95 16.58
C GLU A 257 -12.66 -23.50 18.00
N ASN A 258 -11.44 -23.94 18.34
CA ASN A 258 -11.09 -24.38 19.70
C ASN A 258 -11.27 -23.27 20.76
N GLU A 259 -11.26 -22.00 20.33
CA GLU A 259 -11.45 -20.81 21.17
C GLU A 259 -12.91 -20.27 21.08
N GLY A 260 -13.81 -21.03 20.48
CA GLY A 260 -15.24 -20.71 20.37
C GLY A 260 -15.64 -19.96 19.10
N TYR A 261 -14.72 -19.76 18.14
CA TYR A 261 -15.06 -19.17 16.85
C TYR A 261 -16.07 -20.07 16.11
N PRO A 262 -17.04 -19.48 15.38
CA PRO A 262 -18.02 -20.22 14.59
C PRO A 262 -17.36 -21.23 13.66
N ASN A 263 -17.97 -22.41 13.56
CA ASN A 263 -17.41 -23.51 12.78
C ASN A 263 -17.55 -23.24 11.28
N ILE A 264 -16.42 -22.99 10.61
CA ILE A 264 -16.33 -22.81 9.15
C ILE A 264 -15.62 -24.03 8.52
N SER A 265 -15.18 -25.02 9.33
CA SER A 265 -14.57 -26.26 8.84
C SER A 265 -15.45 -27.05 7.87
N MET A 266 -16.77 -26.82 7.91
CA MET A 266 -17.72 -27.43 6.99
C MET A 266 -17.46 -27.05 5.52
N ASP A 267 -17.18 -25.77 5.23
CA ASP A 267 -16.93 -25.29 3.87
C ASP A 267 -15.67 -25.94 3.27
N MET A 268 -14.65 -26.18 4.12
CA MET A 268 -13.41 -26.82 3.70
C MET A 268 -13.58 -28.29 3.33
N ASN A 269 -14.38 -29.03 4.09
CA ASN A 269 -14.64 -30.43 3.80
C ASN A 269 -15.48 -30.59 2.53
N LEU A 270 -16.41 -29.66 2.27
CA LEU A 270 -17.13 -29.60 1.00
C LEU A 270 -16.20 -29.28 -0.18
N ALA A 271 -15.26 -28.34 -0.02
CA ALA A 271 -14.25 -28.05 -1.04
C ALA A 271 -13.35 -29.27 -1.34
N LEU A 272 -12.94 -30.03 -0.31
CA LEU A 272 -12.23 -31.31 -0.50
C LEU A 272 -13.09 -32.33 -1.25
N ALA A 273 -14.37 -32.46 -0.89
CA ALA A 273 -15.28 -33.36 -1.58
C ALA A 273 -15.41 -33.00 -3.07
N GLN A 274 -15.55 -31.71 -3.40
CA GLN A 274 -15.57 -31.23 -4.79
C GLN A 274 -14.27 -31.55 -5.53
N LEU A 275 -13.12 -31.31 -4.90
CA LEU A 275 -11.81 -31.61 -5.47
C LEU A 275 -11.66 -33.11 -5.78
N TYR A 276 -12.04 -33.97 -4.82
CA TYR A 276 -12.00 -35.42 -5.00
C TYR A 276 -13.02 -35.89 -6.04
N ALA A 277 -14.20 -35.28 -6.08
CA ALA A 277 -15.21 -35.60 -7.06
C ALA A 277 -14.71 -35.32 -8.50
N LYS A 278 -14.17 -34.13 -8.73
CA LYS A 278 -13.59 -33.72 -10.01
C LYS A 278 -12.45 -34.62 -10.48
N ASN A 279 -11.72 -35.22 -9.55
CA ASN A 279 -10.58 -36.11 -9.82
C ASN A 279 -10.94 -37.60 -9.76
N ASN A 280 -12.22 -37.96 -9.75
CA ASN A 280 -12.72 -39.34 -9.72
C ASN A 280 -12.23 -40.18 -8.50
N LEU A 281 -12.03 -39.53 -7.36
CA LEU A 281 -11.61 -40.19 -6.11
C LEU A 281 -12.83 -40.42 -5.20
N GLU A 282 -13.61 -41.46 -5.50
CA GLU A 282 -14.91 -41.76 -4.85
C GLU A 282 -14.80 -41.91 -3.32
N ASP A 283 -13.94 -42.79 -2.82
CA ASP A 283 -13.81 -43.04 -1.38
C ASP A 283 -13.41 -41.80 -0.59
N LYS A 284 -12.48 -41.00 -1.14
CA LYS A 284 -12.04 -39.75 -0.51
C LYS A 284 -13.16 -38.70 -0.53
N CYS A 285 -13.91 -38.62 -1.62
CA CYS A 285 -15.07 -37.73 -1.75
C CYS A 285 -16.11 -38.05 -0.68
N ILE A 286 -16.49 -39.32 -0.54
CA ILE A 286 -17.48 -39.77 0.46
C ILE A 286 -17.00 -39.48 1.87
N ASN A 287 -15.73 -39.75 2.19
CA ASN A 287 -15.18 -39.45 3.51
C ASN A 287 -15.19 -37.95 3.81
N ALA A 288 -14.81 -37.11 2.84
CA ALA A 288 -14.89 -35.66 3.00
C ALA A 288 -16.33 -35.18 3.22
N LEU A 289 -17.30 -35.74 2.48
CA LEU A 289 -18.72 -35.46 2.68
C LEU A 289 -19.19 -35.87 4.07
N LYS A 290 -18.81 -37.06 4.57
CA LYS A 290 -19.13 -37.49 5.94
C LYS A 290 -18.58 -36.52 6.98
N GLU A 291 -17.34 -36.07 6.80
CA GLU A 291 -16.74 -35.07 7.69
C GLU A 291 -17.52 -33.75 7.65
N THR A 292 -17.94 -33.27 6.47
CA THR A 292 -18.82 -32.09 6.34
C THR A 292 -20.09 -32.23 7.18
N LEU A 293 -20.73 -33.40 7.16
CA LEU A 293 -22.00 -33.64 7.86
C LEU A 293 -21.86 -33.69 9.39
N ASN A 294 -20.71 -34.14 9.90
CA ASN A 294 -20.43 -34.13 11.34
C ASN A 294 -20.43 -32.72 11.95
N PHE A 295 -20.26 -31.69 11.11
CA PHE A 295 -20.23 -30.29 11.53
C PHE A 295 -21.56 -29.56 11.34
N ILE A 296 -22.57 -30.20 10.74
CA ILE A 296 -23.91 -29.59 10.65
C ILE A 296 -24.54 -29.61 12.04
N ASP A 297 -24.52 -28.45 12.69
CA ASP A 297 -25.34 -28.22 13.89
C ASP A 297 -26.80 -28.03 13.46
N LEU A 298 -27.52 -29.15 13.41
CA LEU A 298 -28.92 -29.21 13.02
C LEU A 298 -29.84 -28.46 14.01
N GLU A 299 -29.39 -28.20 15.24
CA GLU A 299 -30.19 -27.49 16.25
C GLU A 299 -30.15 -25.96 16.07
N ASN A 300 -29.18 -25.45 15.31
CA ASN A 300 -28.97 -24.01 15.08
C ASN A 300 -29.07 -23.60 13.60
N ILE A 301 -29.70 -24.41 12.75
CA ILE A 301 -29.92 -24.09 11.32
C ILE A 301 -30.63 -22.74 11.18
N GLY A 302 -30.07 -21.88 10.33
CA GLY A 302 -30.65 -20.57 10.01
C GLY A 302 -30.62 -19.59 11.18
N ARG A 303 -29.86 -19.87 12.25
CA ARG A 303 -29.60 -18.87 13.29
C ARG A 303 -28.40 -18.00 12.94
N PRO A 304 -28.43 -16.73 13.38
CA PRO A 304 -27.26 -15.89 13.37
C PRO A 304 -26.02 -16.52 13.96
N ILE A 305 -24.90 -16.32 13.29
CA ILE A 305 -23.59 -16.58 13.87
C ILE A 305 -23.38 -15.57 15.01
N ASP A 306 -23.40 -16.06 16.24
CA ASP A 306 -23.23 -15.24 17.43
C ASP A 306 -21.77 -15.21 17.88
N TYR A 307 -21.07 -14.13 17.53
CA TYR A 307 -19.69 -13.91 17.96
C TYR A 307 -19.59 -13.35 19.39
N SER A 308 -20.70 -13.07 20.07
CA SER A 308 -20.69 -12.44 21.40
C SER A 308 -20.00 -13.30 22.48
N ASN A 309 -19.98 -14.62 22.28
CA ASN A 309 -19.33 -15.58 23.17
C ASN A 309 -17.85 -15.83 22.82
N VAL A 310 -17.36 -15.27 21.71
CA VAL A 310 -15.96 -15.39 21.29
C VAL A 310 -15.12 -14.35 22.03
N TRP A 311 -14.31 -14.78 22.99
CA TRP A 311 -13.62 -13.86 23.91
C TRP A 311 -12.75 -12.83 23.19
N PHE A 312 -12.09 -13.22 22.10
CA PHE A 312 -11.22 -12.38 21.29
C PHE A 312 -11.97 -11.49 20.28
N LEU A 313 -13.30 -11.61 20.16
CA LEU A 313 -14.18 -10.74 19.35
C LEU A 313 -15.28 -10.05 20.16
N SER A 314 -15.18 -10.12 21.50
CA SER A 314 -16.19 -9.65 22.47
C SER A 314 -16.51 -8.14 22.47
N LYS A 315 -15.90 -7.34 21.59
CA LYS A 315 -16.10 -5.89 21.46
C LYS A 315 -16.62 -5.50 20.07
N ILE A 316 -16.82 -6.45 19.17
CA ILE A 316 -17.40 -6.21 17.85
C ILE A 316 -18.91 -6.11 18.00
N ASP A 317 -19.48 -5.01 17.49
CA ASP A 317 -20.93 -4.87 17.39
C ASP A 317 -21.34 -5.38 16.01
N ILE A 318 -21.84 -6.61 15.94
CA ILE A 318 -22.39 -7.15 14.69
C ILE A 318 -23.85 -6.69 14.60
N PRO A 319 -24.23 -5.87 13.60
CA PRO A 319 -25.60 -5.43 13.46
C PRO A 319 -26.52 -6.64 13.30
N LYS A 320 -27.53 -6.77 14.17
CA LYS A 320 -28.51 -7.88 14.12
C LYS A 320 -29.27 -7.96 12.78
N GLU A 321 -29.28 -6.86 12.03
CA GLU A 321 -29.99 -6.67 10.76
C GLU A 321 -29.21 -7.19 9.54
N GLU A 322 -27.90 -7.42 9.65
CA GLU A 322 -27.05 -7.96 8.56
C GLU A 322 -26.94 -9.48 8.58
N ILE A 323 -27.62 -10.13 9.52
CA ILE A 323 -27.48 -11.56 9.69
C ILE A 323 -28.40 -12.29 8.70
N VAL A 324 -27.86 -12.50 7.51
CA VAL A 324 -28.52 -13.27 6.45
C VAL A 324 -28.66 -14.71 6.91
N THR A 325 -29.87 -15.10 7.29
CA THR A 325 -30.22 -16.49 7.58
C THR A 325 -30.42 -17.22 6.26
N VAL A 326 -29.34 -17.79 5.71
CA VAL A 326 -29.43 -18.70 4.57
C VAL A 326 -29.81 -20.09 5.10
N ASN A 327 -30.81 -20.75 4.49
CA ASN A 327 -31.08 -22.16 4.76
C ASN A 327 -29.96 -23.02 4.14
N PHE A 328 -28.83 -23.05 4.84
CA PHE A 328 -27.58 -23.62 4.36
C PHE A 328 -27.70 -25.12 4.05
N VAL A 329 -28.57 -25.83 4.77
CA VAL A 329 -28.77 -27.28 4.56
C VAL A 329 -29.51 -27.54 3.25
N GLU A 330 -30.52 -26.73 2.89
CA GLU A 330 -31.18 -26.82 1.58
C GLU A 330 -30.21 -26.50 0.44
N MET A 331 -29.37 -25.48 0.60
CA MET A 331 -28.33 -25.15 -0.38
C MET A 331 -27.28 -26.26 -0.51
N LEU A 332 -26.86 -26.86 0.60
CA LEU A 332 -25.95 -28.00 0.61
C LEU A 332 -26.57 -29.18 -0.14
N ILE A 333 -27.80 -29.57 0.17
CA ILE A 333 -28.50 -30.66 -0.53
C ILE A 333 -28.57 -30.36 -2.03
N ALA A 334 -28.97 -29.15 -2.40
CA ALA A 334 -29.02 -28.75 -3.81
C ALA A 334 -27.64 -28.82 -4.48
N SER A 335 -26.57 -28.45 -3.79
CA SER A 335 -25.19 -28.53 -4.31
C SER A 335 -24.71 -29.98 -4.51
N LEU A 336 -25.13 -30.90 -3.64
CA LEU A 336 -24.78 -32.32 -3.71
C LEU A 336 -25.55 -33.06 -4.81
N GLU A 337 -26.69 -32.51 -5.27
CA GLU A 337 -27.47 -33.01 -6.41
C GLU A 337 -26.90 -32.53 -7.77
N LEU A 338 -25.90 -31.65 -7.78
CA LEU A 338 -25.26 -31.18 -9.01
C LEU A 338 -24.40 -32.27 -9.69
N LYS A 339 -24.11 -32.06 -10.99
CA LYS A 339 -23.39 -33.04 -11.84
C LYS A 339 -21.96 -33.31 -11.37
N GLU A 340 -21.37 -32.36 -10.69
CA GLU A 340 -20.03 -32.41 -10.11
C GLU A 340 -19.88 -33.57 -9.13
N PHE A 341 -20.99 -33.98 -8.48
CA PHE A 341 -21.04 -35.13 -7.56
C PHE A 341 -21.67 -36.39 -8.18
N ALA A 342 -21.88 -36.43 -9.49
CA ALA A 342 -22.53 -37.57 -10.16
C ALA A 342 -21.86 -38.92 -9.87
N LEU A 343 -20.55 -38.92 -9.60
CA LEU A 343 -19.81 -40.14 -9.30
C LEU A 343 -20.23 -40.81 -7.99
N VAL A 344 -20.73 -40.03 -7.00
CA VAL A 344 -21.16 -40.58 -5.69
C VAL A 344 -22.67 -40.84 -5.63
N HIS A 345 -23.46 -40.42 -6.61
CA HIS A 345 -24.93 -40.53 -6.57
C HIS A 345 -25.46 -41.97 -6.47
N ASN A 346 -24.71 -42.93 -7.02
CA ASN A 346 -25.07 -44.35 -6.95
C ASN A 346 -24.55 -45.05 -5.70
N ASN A 347 -23.70 -44.40 -4.92
CA ASN A 347 -23.11 -44.96 -3.72
C ASN A 347 -24.15 -45.05 -2.59
N GLU A 348 -24.25 -46.22 -1.95
CA GLU A 348 -25.24 -46.46 -0.89
C GLU A 348 -24.99 -45.62 0.36
N GLU A 349 -23.73 -45.34 0.71
CA GLU A 349 -23.41 -44.46 1.84
C GLU A 349 -23.87 -43.02 1.57
N PHE A 350 -23.65 -42.54 0.34
CA PHE A 350 -24.10 -41.20 -0.08
C PHE A 350 -25.63 -41.07 -0.03
N LYS A 351 -26.37 -42.05 -0.53
CA LYS A 351 -27.85 -42.06 -0.47
C LYS A 351 -28.36 -42.04 0.97
N ASN A 352 -27.75 -42.84 1.84
CA ASN A 352 -28.11 -42.87 3.26
C ASN A 352 -27.83 -41.52 3.94
N MET A 353 -26.69 -40.90 3.65
CA MET A 353 -26.36 -39.57 4.17
C MET A 353 -27.40 -38.51 3.77
N ILE A 354 -27.74 -38.41 2.47
CA ILE A 354 -28.75 -37.44 2.00
C ILE A 354 -30.11 -37.68 2.66
N LYS A 355 -30.49 -38.96 2.84
CA LYS A 355 -31.73 -39.33 3.51
C LYS A 355 -31.74 -38.88 4.98
N GLU A 356 -30.68 -39.12 5.73
CA GLU A 356 -30.56 -38.69 7.13
C GLU A 356 -30.65 -37.17 7.29
N ILE A 357 -30.06 -36.39 6.37
CA ILE A 357 -30.17 -34.93 6.41
C ILE A 357 -31.61 -34.49 6.14
N LYS A 358 -32.26 -35.07 5.12
CA LYS A 358 -33.67 -34.76 4.78
C LYS A 358 -34.65 -35.16 5.88
N GLU A 359 -34.32 -36.14 6.71
CA GLU A 359 -35.13 -36.55 7.87
C GLU A 359 -34.97 -35.65 9.10
N LYS A 360 -33.88 -34.88 9.17
CA LYS A 360 -33.58 -33.98 10.30
C LYS A 360 -33.87 -32.50 10.01
N LEU A 361 -34.22 -32.17 8.76
CA LEU A 361 -34.85 -30.90 8.35
C LEU A 361 -36.35 -30.94 8.62
#